data_AF-A0A3N5BI28-F1
#
_entry.id   AF-A0A3N5BI28-F1
#
_cell.length_a   1.000
_cell.length_b   1.000
_cell.length_c   1.000
_cell.angle_alpha   90.00
_cell.angle_beta   90.00
_cell.angle_gamma   90.00
#
_symmetry.space_group_name_H-M   'P 1'
#
loop_
_entity.id
_entity.type
_entity.pdbx_description
1 polymer ?
#
loop_
_entity_poly.entity_id
_entity_poly.type
_entity_poly.pdbx_seq_one_letter_code
_entity_poly.pdbx_strand_id
1 'polypeptide(L)'
;MKKVLLASFTLLLSLSLYGCGKKDVTEYISLEFNGVDGYGTTSYDVDHEKLMEEAYDIKEEDFKDLSEDEIKEKLDEDTFKELRSIGMDGGLDIKVEPDEKLSNGDKVKVTVDFNEDDAKKIKTGEKEFEVKGLKEPEKLTKEIAKDLVSIDVSGLSGEGYADVSSNTNGLSATASKQDKLKNGDKIEVKVNVEDEEELAREGYTSDKKSFTINKEVSGLEEPKVLSSDDIKKHVIPKFKGASGSGTAELENTFSDELSSLRFTVENNGELENGEKTKIILEDDYKSQLSSMGYVMEDSEGVEVEVKDLTDYASKASDIKNLDSVLRMIDEKTKEEYKSDDYKIYKTVEHGTYYNQTREDNSIFGDGQVHGTLVKLYEITISDDDGEETDKFNIIRGYKDLELDEDKKVNVSKIEEYTNKYNDGESIATVKDLLEGYGYEAVGNSSKNEDGNEDNKDSDKEDNSKDEDENSKE
;
A
#
# COMPACT_ATOMS: atom_id res chain seq x y z
N MET A 1 1.20 -45.84 -8.40
CA MET A 1 0.01 -46.68 -8.09
C MET A 1 0.47 -47.95 -7.38
N LYS A 2 0.56 -47.92 -6.05
CA LYS A 2 0.78 -49.12 -5.23
C LYS A 2 -0.57 -49.52 -4.65
N LYS A 3 -1.13 -50.63 -5.14
CA LYS A 3 -2.31 -51.27 -4.56
C LYS A 3 -1.87 -51.89 -3.22
N VAL A 4 -2.31 -51.32 -2.11
CA VAL A 4 -2.16 -51.94 -0.79
C VAL A 4 -3.31 -52.92 -0.65
N LEU A 5 -2.99 -54.22 -0.68
CA LEU A 5 -3.94 -55.28 -0.35
C LEU A 5 -4.26 -55.19 1.14
N LEU A 6 -5.52 -54.91 1.48
CA LEU A 6 -6.08 -55.14 2.80
C LEU A 6 -6.28 -56.66 2.93
N ALA A 7 -5.46 -57.31 3.75
CA ALA A 7 -5.63 -58.72 4.07
C ALA A 7 -6.54 -58.82 5.30
N SER A 8 -7.84 -59.03 5.07
CA SER A 8 -8.79 -59.46 6.11
C SER A 8 -8.33 -60.84 6.61
N PHE A 9 -7.94 -60.90 7.88
CA PHE A 9 -7.50 -62.14 8.51
C PHE A 9 -8.61 -62.65 9.43
N THR A 10 -9.54 -63.41 8.85
CA THR A 10 -10.62 -64.07 9.58
C THR A 10 -10.02 -65.20 10.44
N LEU A 11 -9.95 -64.99 11.76
CA LEU A 11 -9.45 -65.98 12.70
C LEU A 11 -10.53 -67.05 12.95
N LEU A 12 -10.55 -68.10 12.12
CA LEU A 12 -11.34 -69.30 12.35
C LEU A 12 -10.77 -70.07 13.55
N LEU A 13 -11.45 -70.04 14.69
CA LEU A 13 -11.14 -70.91 15.83
C LEU A 13 -12.02 -72.17 15.82
N SER A 14 -11.35 -73.31 15.94
CA SER A 14 -11.85 -74.66 15.68
C SER A 14 -12.87 -75.21 16.68
N LEU A 15 -13.86 -75.91 16.09
CA LEU A 15 -14.87 -76.86 16.62
C LEU A 15 -14.70 -77.41 18.05
N SER A 16 -15.81 -77.38 18.79
CA SER A 16 -16.15 -78.40 19.79
C SER A 16 -17.66 -78.70 19.86
N LEU A 17 -17.99 -79.97 19.53
CA LEU A 17 -19.07 -80.81 20.07
C LEU A 17 -20.54 -80.38 19.87
N TYR A 18 -21.17 -80.98 18.85
CA TYR A 18 -22.63 -81.04 18.68
C TYR A 18 -23.30 -81.84 19.81
N GLY A 19 -23.86 -81.11 20.78
CA GLY A 19 -24.90 -81.58 21.69
C GLY A 19 -26.22 -80.88 21.37
N CYS A 20 -27.35 -81.57 21.56
CA CYS A 20 -28.70 -81.05 21.33
C CYS A 20 -29.07 -79.97 22.37
N GLY A 21 -28.61 -78.73 22.16
CA GLY A 21 -28.82 -77.57 23.04
C GLY A 21 -28.87 -76.26 22.26
N LYS A 22 -29.44 -75.21 22.87
CA LYS A 22 -29.56 -73.86 22.30
C LYS A 22 -28.22 -73.34 21.77
N LYS A 23 -28.22 -72.74 20.58
CA LYS A 23 -27.04 -72.14 19.94
C LYS A 23 -26.73 -70.77 20.52
N ASP A 24 -25.46 -70.52 20.84
CA ASP A 24 -25.01 -69.24 21.39
C ASP A 24 -24.80 -68.23 20.26
N VAL A 25 -25.52 -67.11 20.26
CA VAL A 25 -25.44 -66.13 19.15
C VAL A 25 -24.03 -65.55 19.01
N THR A 26 -23.26 -65.46 20.10
CA THR A 26 -21.88 -64.93 20.06
C THR A 26 -20.91 -65.79 19.24
N GLU A 27 -21.26 -67.06 18.96
CA GLU A 27 -20.47 -67.93 18.08
C GLU A 27 -20.55 -67.54 16.60
N TYR A 28 -21.54 -66.74 16.23
CA TYR A 28 -21.82 -66.27 14.87
C TYR A 28 -21.46 -64.79 14.67
N ILE A 29 -20.86 -64.15 15.68
CA ILE A 29 -20.37 -62.77 15.59
C ILE A 29 -18.88 -62.78 15.25
N SER A 30 -18.52 -61.97 14.27
CA SER A 30 -17.13 -61.65 13.94
C SER A 30 -16.84 -60.17 14.20
N LEU A 31 -15.61 -59.85 14.60
CA LEU A 31 -15.15 -58.48 14.78
C LEU A 31 -14.12 -58.12 13.70
N GLU A 32 -14.23 -56.91 13.18
CA GLU A 32 -13.23 -56.31 12.30
C GLU A 32 -12.59 -55.11 13.00
N PHE A 33 -11.28 -55.20 13.24
CA PHE A 33 -10.50 -54.15 13.87
C PHE A 33 -9.84 -53.26 12.81
N ASN A 34 -10.03 -51.96 12.94
CA ASN A 34 -9.53 -50.96 12.01
C ASN A 34 -8.75 -49.87 12.73
N GLY A 35 -7.76 -49.28 12.04
CA GLY A 35 -6.97 -48.17 12.55
C GLY A 35 -5.57 -48.57 13.02
N VAL A 36 -5.11 -47.86 14.05
CA VAL A 36 -3.72 -47.87 14.54
C VAL A 36 -3.70 -48.34 15.99
N ASP A 37 -2.64 -49.04 16.37
CA ASP A 37 -2.46 -49.55 17.72
C ASP A 37 -2.58 -48.44 18.78
N GLY A 38 -3.44 -48.63 19.79
CA GLY A 38 -3.79 -47.62 20.80
C GLY A 38 -4.97 -46.70 20.43
N TYR A 39 -5.33 -46.66 19.15
CA TYR A 39 -6.38 -45.79 18.60
C TYR A 39 -7.30 -46.55 17.64
N GLY A 40 -7.34 -47.88 17.77
CA GLY A 40 -8.16 -48.74 16.94
C GLY A 40 -9.64 -48.62 17.27
N THR A 41 -10.46 -49.03 16.31
CA THR A 41 -11.91 -49.16 16.46
C THR A 41 -12.34 -50.54 16.00
N THR A 42 -13.54 -50.98 16.42
CA THR A 42 -14.10 -52.26 16.01
C THR A 42 -15.49 -52.08 15.41
N SER A 43 -15.80 -52.92 14.43
CA SER A 43 -17.17 -53.18 13.99
C SER A 43 -17.47 -54.67 14.16
N TYR A 44 -18.75 -55.02 14.24
CA TYR A 44 -19.19 -56.40 14.30
C TYR A 44 -20.07 -56.75 13.11
N ASP A 45 -20.02 -58.03 12.72
CA ASP A 45 -20.91 -58.63 11.73
C ASP A 45 -21.47 -59.94 12.29
N VAL A 46 -22.75 -60.18 12.04
CA VAL A 46 -23.44 -61.41 12.47
C VAL A 46 -23.64 -62.28 11.24
N ASP A 47 -23.06 -63.48 11.27
CA ASP A 47 -23.26 -64.51 10.25
C ASP A 47 -24.66 -65.13 10.39
N HIS A 48 -25.66 -64.36 9.93
CA HIS A 48 -27.06 -64.74 9.98
C HIS A 48 -27.32 -66.01 9.15
N GLU A 49 -26.67 -66.18 8.01
CA GLU A 49 -26.82 -67.37 7.17
C GLU A 49 -26.46 -68.64 7.96
N LYS A 50 -25.28 -68.65 8.57
CA LYS A 50 -24.80 -69.79 9.35
C LYS A 50 -25.60 -70.01 10.64
N LEU A 51 -26.00 -68.92 11.31
CA LEU A 51 -26.87 -69.01 12.50
C LEU A 51 -28.18 -69.70 12.16
N MET A 52 -28.79 -69.31 11.03
CA MET A 52 -30.06 -69.87 10.55
C MET A 52 -29.92 -71.34 10.15
N GLU A 53 -28.87 -71.69 9.42
CA GLU A 53 -28.61 -73.07 9.03
C GLU A 53 -28.38 -73.95 10.27
N GLU A 54 -27.55 -73.53 11.22
CA GLU A 54 -27.17 -74.38 12.34
C GLU A 54 -28.18 -74.43 13.50
N ALA A 55 -28.92 -73.35 13.75
CA ALA A 55 -29.90 -73.28 14.85
C ALA A 55 -31.30 -73.71 14.40
N TYR A 56 -31.66 -73.43 13.15
CA TYR A 56 -33.02 -73.64 12.64
C TYR A 56 -33.12 -74.69 11.52
N ASP A 57 -32.01 -75.21 11.00
CA ASP A 57 -31.94 -76.11 9.83
C ASP A 57 -32.54 -75.47 8.58
N ILE A 58 -32.30 -74.16 8.42
CA ILE A 58 -32.83 -73.32 7.34
C ILE A 58 -31.68 -72.81 6.49
N LYS A 59 -31.71 -73.13 5.19
CA LYS A 59 -30.73 -72.64 4.22
C LYS A 59 -31.31 -71.45 3.48
N GLU A 60 -30.53 -70.39 3.33
CA GLU A 60 -30.98 -69.18 2.62
C GLU A 60 -31.51 -69.50 1.21
N GLU A 61 -30.85 -70.42 0.50
CA GLU A 61 -31.25 -70.86 -0.84
C GLU A 61 -32.69 -71.39 -0.93
N ASP A 62 -33.23 -71.96 0.15
CA ASP A 62 -34.57 -72.55 0.19
C ASP A 62 -35.68 -71.47 0.27
N PHE A 63 -35.30 -70.23 0.63
CA PHE A 63 -36.22 -69.14 0.96
C PHE A 63 -35.93 -67.79 0.25
N LYS A 64 -34.76 -67.62 -0.38
CA LYS A 64 -34.29 -66.35 -0.99
C LYS A 64 -35.24 -65.69 -2.02
N ASP A 65 -36.07 -66.49 -2.70
CA ASP A 65 -36.98 -66.02 -3.76
C ASP A 65 -38.46 -66.12 -3.35
N LEU A 66 -38.74 -66.37 -2.06
CA LEU A 66 -40.09 -66.53 -1.53
C LEU A 66 -40.61 -65.25 -0.89
N SER A 67 -41.90 -64.98 -1.08
CA SER A 67 -42.62 -63.98 -0.30
C SER A 67 -42.83 -64.43 1.14
N GLU A 68 -43.07 -63.49 2.05
CA GLU A 68 -43.29 -63.77 3.48
C GLU A 68 -44.41 -64.81 3.72
N ASP A 69 -45.50 -64.75 2.94
CA ASP A 69 -46.59 -65.72 3.02
C ASP A 69 -46.15 -67.13 2.59
N GLU A 70 -45.29 -67.23 1.56
CA GLU A 70 -44.74 -68.51 1.09
C GLU A 70 -43.73 -69.10 2.09
N ILE A 71 -42.95 -68.25 2.78
CA ILE A 71 -42.05 -68.68 3.86
C ILE A 71 -42.88 -69.24 5.03
N LYS A 72 -43.96 -68.57 5.40
CA LYS A 72 -44.86 -68.97 6.49
C LYS A 72 -45.58 -70.30 6.22
N GLU A 73 -45.86 -70.63 4.96
CA GLU A 73 -46.43 -71.95 4.59
C GLU A 73 -45.41 -73.09 4.67
N LYS A 74 -44.10 -72.78 4.51
CA LYS A 74 -43.01 -73.77 4.55
C LYS A 74 -42.43 -74.02 5.94
N LEU A 75 -42.52 -73.04 6.84
CA LEU A 75 -42.03 -73.14 8.22
C LEU A 75 -43.19 -73.41 9.18
N ASP A 76 -42.91 -74.07 10.30
CA ASP A 76 -43.89 -74.13 11.39
C ASP A 76 -44.10 -72.74 12.01
N GLU A 77 -45.29 -72.49 12.53
CA GLU A 77 -45.70 -71.18 13.04
C GLU A 77 -44.79 -70.66 14.17
N ASP A 78 -44.25 -71.57 14.99
CA ASP A 78 -43.34 -71.21 16.08
C ASP A 78 -41.97 -70.79 15.52
N THR A 79 -41.36 -71.59 14.63
CA THR A 79 -40.10 -71.22 13.97
C THR A 79 -40.24 -69.90 13.21
N PHE A 80 -41.31 -69.69 12.43
CA PHE A 80 -41.52 -68.43 11.70
C PHE A 80 -41.58 -67.21 12.64
N LYS A 81 -42.24 -67.34 13.80
CA LYS A 81 -42.29 -66.27 14.82
C LYS A 81 -40.91 -65.97 15.40
N GLU A 82 -40.14 -66.99 15.76
CA GLU A 82 -38.79 -66.81 16.32
C GLU A 82 -37.87 -66.07 15.34
N LEU A 83 -37.89 -66.45 14.06
CA LEU A 83 -37.04 -65.84 13.03
C LEU A 83 -37.41 -64.38 12.76
N ARG A 84 -38.71 -64.06 12.80
CA ARG A 84 -39.17 -62.68 12.67
C ARG A 84 -38.65 -61.82 13.83
N SER A 85 -38.75 -62.33 15.05
CA SER A 85 -38.26 -61.65 16.25
C SER A 85 -36.75 -61.40 16.19
N ILE A 86 -35.97 -62.34 15.69
CA ILE A 86 -34.50 -62.23 15.58
C ILE A 86 -34.07 -61.32 14.41
N GLY A 87 -34.71 -61.44 13.25
CA GLY A 87 -34.21 -60.89 11.98
C GLY A 87 -34.85 -59.59 11.48
N MET A 88 -36.13 -59.32 11.78
CA MET A 88 -36.84 -58.16 11.19
C MET A 88 -37.15 -57.04 12.20
N ASP A 89 -37.34 -57.38 13.47
CA ASP A 89 -37.70 -56.41 14.51
C ASP A 89 -36.48 -55.92 15.33
N GLY A 90 -35.26 -56.25 14.89
CA GLY A 90 -34.02 -55.86 15.59
C GLY A 90 -33.88 -56.51 16.98
N GLY A 91 -34.39 -57.73 17.15
CA GLY A 91 -34.54 -58.37 18.46
C GLY A 91 -33.25 -58.83 19.13
N LEU A 92 -32.08 -58.69 18.49
CA LEU A 92 -30.78 -58.90 19.12
C LEU A 92 -30.21 -57.56 19.58
N ASP A 93 -30.12 -57.36 20.90
CA ASP A 93 -29.37 -56.24 21.48
C ASP A 93 -27.90 -56.66 21.60
N ILE A 94 -27.07 -56.19 20.67
CA ILE A 94 -25.65 -56.52 20.61
C ILE A 94 -24.85 -55.32 21.09
N LYS A 95 -24.17 -55.50 22.21
CA LYS A 95 -23.26 -54.51 22.80
C LYS A 95 -21.81 -54.95 22.63
N VAL A 96 -20.97 -54.05 22.12
CA VAL A 96 -19.53 -54.27 21.94
C VAL A 96 -18.77 -53.23 22.74
N GLU A 97 -17.99 -53.66 23.74
CA GLU A 97 -17.23 -52.75 24.60
C GLU A 97 -15.84 -53.31 24.97
N PRO A 98 -14.78 -52.50 24.94
CA PRO A 98 -14.70 -51.17 24.31
C PRO A 98 -14.77 -51.26 22.78
N ASP A 99 -15.28 -50.22 22.12
CA ASP A 99 -15.41 -50.12 20.67
C ASP A 99 -14.41 -49.14 20.02
N GLU A 100 -13.71 -48.35 20.82
CA GLU A 100 -12.68 -47.39 20.43
C GLU A 100 -11.44 -47.46 21.34
N LYS A 101 -10.35 -46.78 20.92
CA LYS A 101 -9.06 -46.72 21.64
C LYS A 101 -8.45 -48.10 21.89
N LEU A 102 -8.62 -48.98 20.92
CA LEU A 102 -8.17 -50.37 20.97
C LEU A 102 -6.69 -50.50 20.60
N SER A 103 -6.01 -51.42 21.27
CA SER A 103 -4.63 -51.86 21.02
C SER A 103 -4.57 -53.36 20.78
N ASN A 104 -3.58 -53.83 20.05
CA ASN A 104 -3.24 -55.23 19.85
C ASN A 104 -3.02 -55.90 21.22
N GLY A 105 -3.79 -56.96 21.47
CA GLY A 105 -3.83 -57.68 22.74
C GLY A 105 -4.92 -57.21 23.71
N ASP A 106 -5.62 -56.10 23.42
CA ASP A 106 -6.82 -55.73 24.17
C ASP A 106 -7.93 -56.77 23.99
N LYS A 107 -8.84 -56.79 24.96
CA LYS A 107 -10.01 -57.67 24.93
C LYS A 107 -11.26 -56.84 24.72
N VAL A 108 -12.00 -57.16 23.66
CA VAL A 108 -13.32 -56.60 23.37
C VAL A 108 -14.38 -57.61 23.76
N LYS A 109 -15.32 -57.18 24.61
CA LYS A 109 -16.44 -58.01 25.04
C LYS A 109 -17.65 -57.73 24.17
N VAL A 110 -18.19 -58.80 23.58
CA VAL A 110 -19.48 -58.80 22.91
C VAL A 110 -20.51 -59.43 23.84
N THR A 111 -21.56 -58.69 24.15
CA THR A 111 -22.73 -59.17 24.90
C THR A 111 -23.92 -59.17 23.96
N VAL A 112 -24.61 -60.31 23.85
CA VAL A 112 -25.85 -60.45 23.09
C VAL A 112 -26.98 -60.69 24.08
N ASP A 113 -27.96 -59.79 24.09
CA ASP A 113 -29.15 -59.89 24.92
C ASP A 113 -30.42 -59.87 24.06
N PHE A 114 -31.41 -60.66 24.47
CA PHE A 114 -32.74 -60.75 23.85
C PHE A 114 -33.68 -61.55 24.78
N ASN A 115 -34.99 -61.44 24.54
CA ASN A 115 -35.96 -62.24 25.27
C ASN A 115 -35.92 -63.73 24.84
N GLU A 116 -35.37 -64.61 25.67
CA GLU A 116 -35.24 -66.03 25.35
C GLU A 116 -36.58 -66.76 25.15
N ASP A 117 -37.69 -66.23 25.65
CA ASP A 117 -39.03 -66.79 25.41
C ASP A 117 -39.45 -66.65 23.94
N ASP A 118 -38.88 -65.66 23.24
CA ASP A 118 -39.16 -65.35 21.83
C ASP A 118 -38.23 -66.10 20.87
N ALA A 119 -37.24 -66.85 21.38
CA ALA A 119 -36.28 -67.60 20.56
C ALA A 119 -35.75 -68.84 21.28
N LYS A 120 -36.43 -69.99 21.10
CA LYS A 120 -36.16 -71.22 21.86
C LYS A 120 -34.94 -71.99 21.36
N LYS A 121 -34.49 -71.77 20.12
CA LYS A 121 -33.34 -72.49 19.52
C LYS A 121 -31.99 -71.79 19.72
N ILE A 122 -32.00 -70.51 20.12
CA ILE A 122 -30.79 -69.74 20.43
C ILE A 122 -30.80 -69.28 21.89
N LYS A 123 -29.65 -68.84 22.41
CA LYS A 123 -29.51 -68.27 23.75
C LYS A 123 -28.65 -67.01 23.73
N THR A 124 -28.83 -66.18 24.75
CA THR A 124 -27.97 -65.03 25.05
C THR A 124 -26.56 -65.50 25.41
N GLY A 125 -25.59 -64.59 25.37
CA GLY A 125 -24.20 -64.96 25.62
C GLY A 125 -23.26 -63.78 25.71
N GLU A 126 -22.06 -64.06 26.21
CA GLU A 126 -20.96 -63.10 26.26
C GLU A 126 -19.69 -63.77 25.74
N LYS A 127 -18.94 -63.05 24.90
CA LYS A 127 -17.70 -63.56 24.32
C LYS A 127 -16.64 -62.46 24.25
N GLU A 128 -15.42 -62.81 24.63
CA GLU A 128 -14.27 -61.92 24.50
C GLU A 128 -13.51 -62.24 23.21
N PHE A 129 -13.15 -61.19 22.49
CA PHE A 129 -12.28 -61.23 21.31
C PHE A 129 -10.98 -60.51 21.63
N GLU A 130 -9.85 -61.08 21.23
CA GLU A 130 -8.55 -60.43 21.35
C GLU A 130 -8.29 -59.59 20.10
N VAL A 131 -8.00 -58.30 20.29
CA VAL A 131 -7.69 -57.34 19.22
C VAL A 131 -6.36 -57.72 18.58
N LYS A 132 -6.34 -57.86 17.25
CA LYS A 132 -5.13 -58.19 16.48
C LYS A 132 -5.15 -57.49 15.12
N GLY A 133 -3.96 -57.21 14.61
CA GLY A 133 -3.77 -56.72 13.25
C GLY A 133 -3.89 -55.21 13.08
N LEU A 134 -4.01 -54.46 14.18
CA LEU A 134 -3.87 -53.00 14.15
C LEU A 134 -2.43 -52.64 13.77
N LYS A 135 -2.27 -51.59 12.96
CA LYS A 135 -0.94 -51.15 12.52
C LYS A 135 -0.24 -50.41 13.66
N GLU A 136 1.02 -50.74 13.91
CA GLU A 136 1.86 -49.94 14.81
C GLU A 136 2.09 -48.53 14.23
N PRO A 137 1.91 -47.46 15.02
CA PRO A 137 2.21 -46.11 14.55
C PRO A 137 3.70 -45.92 14.31
N GLU A 138 4.05 -45.18 13.25
CA GLU A 138 5.43 -44.77 13.00
C GLU A 138 5.79 -43.56 13.87
N LYS A 139 6.98 -43.57 14.48
CA LYS A 139 7.43 -42.43 15.26
C LYS A 139 7.79 -41.26 14.33
N LEU A 140 7.09 -40.14 14.48
CA LEU A 140 7.35 -38.90 13.78
C LEU A 140 8.78 -38.41 14.05
N THR A 141 9.56 -38.31 12.98
CA THR A 141 10.92 -37.76 12.99
C THR A 141 10.96 -36.44 12.23
N LYS A 142 12.07 -35.71 12.33
CA LYS A 142 12.26 -34.49 11.54
C LYS A 142 12.19 -34.73 10.02
N GLU A 143 12.69 -35.87 9.54
CA GLU A 143 12.65 -36.20 8.11
C GLU A 143 11.22 -36.53 7.67
N ILE A 144 10.46 -37.28 8.46
CA ILE A 144 9.04 -37.55 8.17
C ILE A 144 8.23 -36.24 8.21
N ALA A 145 8.42 -35.41 9.23
CA ALA A 145 7.74 -34.12 9.35
C ALA A 145 8.00 -33.20 8.15
N LYS A 146 9.16 -33.33 7.49
CA LYS A 146 9.47 -32.59 6.27
C LYS A 146 8.65 -33.04 5.07
N ASP A 147 8.34 -34.33 4.98
CA ASP A 147 7.53 -34.89 3.89
C ASP A 147 6.02 -34.64 4.10
N LEU A 148 5.59 -34.36 5.33
CA LEU A 148 4.19 -34.07 5.70
C LEU A 148 3.80 -32.59 5.60
N VAL A 149 4.73 -31.70 5.22
CA VAL A 149 4.49 -30.25 5.12
C VAL A 149 4.64 -29.80 3.68
N SER A 150 3.66 -29.02 3.19
CA SER A 150 3.77 -28.32 1.91
C SER A 150 4.43 -26.95 2.12
N ILE A 151 5.37 -26.61 1.25
CA ILE A 151 6.02 -25.28 1.21
C ILE A 151 6.06 -24.84 -0.24
N ASP A 152 5.08 -24.04 -0.63
CA ASP A 152 4.91 -23.55 -1.98
C ASP A 152 5.35 -22.09 -2.07
N VAL A 153 6.39 -21.83 -2.87
CA VAL A 153 6.93 -20.48 -3.08
C VAL A 153 6.52 -19.94 -4.43
N SER A 154 6.06 -18.69 -4.48
CA SER A 154 5.58 -18.05 -5.70
C SER A 154 5.81 -16.54 -5.69
N GLY A 155 5.69 -15.92 -6.87
CA GLY A 155 5.91 -14.48 -7.06
C GLY A 155 7.34 -14.13 -7.49
N LEU A 156 7.67 -12.85 -7.39
CA LEU A 156 8.96 -12.30 -7.80
C LEU A 156 9.97 -12.34 -6.65
N SER A 157 11.24 -12.54 -6.98
CA SER A 157 12.34 -12.42 -6.02
C SER A 157 12.35 -11.01 -5.40
N GLY A 158 12.27 -10.93 -4.07
CA GLY A 158 12.14 -9.68 -3.31
C GLY A 158 10.71 -9.40 -2.82
N GLU A 159 9.70 -9.88 -3.54
CA GLU A 159 8.27 -9.77 -3.21
C GLU A 159 7.60 -11.16 -3.12
N GLY A 160 8.40 -12.22 -3.02
CA GLY A 160 7.92 -13.59 -3.08
C GLY A 160 7.15 -13.98 -1.83
N TYR A 161 6.20 -14.89 -2.01
CA TYR A 161 5.36 -15.42 -0.95
C TYR A 161 5.58 -16.92 -0.77
N ALA A 162 5.54 -17.40 0.48
CA ALA A 162 5.53 -18.81 0.83
C ALA A 162 4.21 -19.18 1.51
N ASP A 163 3.47 -20.09 0.89
CA ASP A 163 2.37 -20.80 1.52
C ASP A 163 2.90 -22.05 2.23
N VAL A 164 2.59 -22.18 3.51
CA VAL A 164 3.09 -23.24 4.37
C VAL A 164 1.93 -23.87 5.10
N SER A 165 1.75 -25.18 4.91
CA SER A 165 0.65 -25.94 5.48
C SER A 165 1.08 -27.37 5.81
N SER A 166 0.37 -27.99 6.74
CA SER A 166 0.48 -29.42 7.01
C SER A 166 -0.48 -30.18 6.10
N ASN A 167 -0.04 -31.32 5.58
CA ASN A 167 -0.86 -32.27 4.83
C ASN A 167 -1.38 -33.42 5.73
N THR A 168 -1.27 -33.29 7.05
CA THR A 168 -1.59 -34.33 8.03
C THR A 168 -2.34 -33.74 9.21
N ASN A 169 -3.44 -34.40 9.60
CA ASN A 169 -4.24 -34.02 10.76
C ASN A 169 -3.42 -34.13 12.06
N GLY A 170 -3.76 -33.33 13.07
CA GLY A 170 -2.97 -33.20 14.30
C GLY A 170 -1.64 -32.45 14.17
N LEU A 171 -1.24 -31.98 12.97
CA LEU A 171 -0.06 -31.12 12.77
C LEU A 171 -0.44 -29.73 12.26
N SER A 172 0.30 -28.72 12.71
CA SER A 172 0.33 -27.37 12.12
C SER A 172 1.74 -27.05 11.61
N ALA A 173 1.83 -26.17 10.61
CA ALA A 173 3.12 -25.68 10.12
C ALA A 173 3.09 -24.15 10.01
N THR A 174 4.13 -23.49 10.49
CA THR A 174 4.31 -22.04 10.38
C THR A 174 5.73 -21.71 9.97
N ALA A 175 5.91 -20.66 9.16
CA ALA A 175 7.23 -20.22 8.74
C ALA A 175 7.66 -18.94 9.46
N SER A 176 8.97 -18.78 9.66
CA SER A 176 9.58 -17.58 10.24
C SER A 176 9.38 -16.32 9.39
N LYS A 177 9.18 -16.49 8.08
CA LYS A 177 8.97 -15.44 7.09
C LYS A 177 8.17 -16.02 5.92
N GLN A 178 7.12 -15.31 5.49
CA GLN A 178 6.24 -15.76 4.39
C GLN A 178 6.08 -14.74 3.28
N ASP A 179 6.50 -13.49 3.45
CA ASP A 179 6.43 -12.44 2.45
C ASP A 179 7.82 -11.88 2.14
N LYS A 180 7.92 -11.06 1.09
CA LYS A 180 9.16 -10.39 0.67
C LYS A 180 10.35 -11.34 0.56
N LEU A 181 10.10 -12.55 0.07
CA LEU A 181 11.09 -13.60 -0.07
C LEU A 181 11.90 -13.37 -1.34
N LYS A 182 13.20 -13.67 -1.29
CA LYS A 182 14.09 -13.69 -2.45
C LYS A 182 14.75 -15.06 -2.61
N ASN A 183 15.21 -15.35 -3.83
CA ASN A 183 16.02 -16.55 -4.07
C ASN A 183 17.26 -16.55 -3.15
N GLY A 184 17.49 -17.67 -2.46
CA GLY A 184 18.55 -17.84 -1.47
C GLY A 184 18.18 -17.45 -0.03
N ASP A 185 16.98 -16.90 0.22
CA ASP A 185 16.50 -16.72 1.60
C ASP A 185 16.37 -18.07 2.30
N LYS A 186 16.73 -18.11 3.59
CA LYS A 186 16.54 -19.29 4.45
C LYS A 186 15.36 -19.04 5.36
N ILE A 187 14.31 -19.83 5.19
CA ILE A 187 13.12 -19.82 6.06
C ILE A 187 13.15 -21.01 7.00
N GLU A 188 12.82 -20.77 8.27
CA GLU A 188 12.61 -21.81 9.26
C GLU A 188 11.13 -22.15 9.31
N VAL A 189 10.78 -23.41 9.06
CA VAL A 189 9.42 -23.93 9.17
C VAL A 189 9.31 -24.74 10.44
N LYS A 190 8.45 -24.30 11.34
CA LYS A 190 8.12 -24.97 12.59
C LYS A 190 6.88 -25.81 12.39
N VAL A 191 7.03 -27.13 12.54
CA VAL A 191 5.94 -28.10 12.51
C VAL A 191 5.58 -28.41 13.96
N ASN A 192 4.35 -28.12 14.38
CA ASN A 192 3.88 -28.38 15.74
C ASN A 192 2.91 -29.55 15.74
N VAL A 193 2.98 -30.35 16.79
CA VAL A 193 1.96 -31.36 17.12
C VAL A 193 0.88 -30.64 17.92
N GLU A 194 -0.29 -30.48 17.32
CA GLU A 194 -1.45 -29.80 17.91
C GLU A 194 -2.37 -30.80 18.60
N ASP A 195 -2.57 -31.97 17.99
CA ASP A 195 -3.42 -33.04 18.50
C ASP A 195 -2.74 -34.40 18.29
N GLU A 196 -2.33 -35.03 19.39
CA GLU A 196 -1.64 -36.33 19.38
C GLU A 196 -2.58 -37.48 18.97
N GLU A 197 -3.88 -37.36 19.24
CA GLU A 197 -4.86 -38.39 18.93
C GLU A 197 -5.22 -38.39 17.44
N GLU A 198 -5.42 -37.20 16.84
CA GLU A 198 -5.57 -37.09 15.39
C GLU A 198 -4.31 -37.53 14.64
N LEU A 199 -3.13 -37.14 15.12
CA LEU A 199 -1.86 -37.57 14.53
C LEU A 199 -1.69 -39.10 14.56
N ALA A 200 -2.10 -39.74 15.65
CA ALA A 200 -2.06 -41.19 15.79
C ALA A 200 -3.02 -41.89 14.84
N ARG A 201 -4.20 -41.33 14.57
CA ARG A 201 -5.12 -41.85 13.54
C ARG A 201 -4.53 -41.77 12.12
N GLU A 202 -3.68 -40.78 11.86
CA GLU A 202 -2.90 -40.69 10.60
C GLU A 202 -1.71 -41.68 10.57
N GLY A 203 -1.50 -42.46 11.63
CA GLY A 203 -0.46 -43.48 11.72
C GLY A 203 0.85 -43.01 12.34
N TYR A 204 0.88 -41.85 13.00
CA TYR A 204 2.11 -41.29 13.57
C TYR A 204 2.01 -41.04 15.07
N THR A 205 3.10 -41.24 15.80
CA THR A 205 3.23 -40.80 17.20
C THR A 205 4.43 -39.88 17.34
N SER A 206 4.44 -38.98 18.33
CA SER A 206 5.57 -38.07 18.54
C SER A 206 5.94 -37.99 20.02
N ASP A 207 7.23 -37.99 20.32
CA ASP A 207 7.78 -37.64 21.64
C ASP A 207 8.14 -36.16 21.76
N LYS A 208 8.02 -35.42 20.65
CA LYS A 208 8.32 -33.99 20.57
C LYS A 208 7.09 -33.20 20.19
N LYS A 209 6.92 -32.05 20.83
CA LYS A 209 5.84 -31.11 20.51
C LYS A 209 6.06 -30.34 19.20
N SER A 210 7.31 -30.24 18.72
CA SER A 210 7.59 -29.57 17.45
C SER A 210 8.93 -29.96 16.84
N PHE A 211 9.05 -29.71 15.54
CA PHE A 211 10.26 -29.87 14.73
C PHE A 211 10.53 -28.58 13.96
N THR A 212 11.80 -28.24 13.77
CA THR A 212 12.21 -27.11 12.92
C THR A 212 12.91 -27.64 11.67
N ILE A 213 12.38 -27.27 10.51
CA ILE A 213 12.89 -27.58 9.18
C ILE A 213 13.45 -26.29 8.59
N ASN A 214 14.60 -26.37 7.92
CA ASN A 214 15.17 -25.23 7.20
C ASN A 214 14.92 -25.44 5.71
N LYS A 215 14.37 -24.42 5.05
CA LYS A 215 14.13 -24.40 3.61
C LYS A 215 14.84 -23.20 3.01
N GLU A 216 15.61 -23.44 1.95
CA GLU A 216 16.15 -22.36 1.11
C GLU A 216 15.15 -22.07 -0.01
N VAL A 217 14.80 -20.79 -0.15
CA VAL A 217 13.86 -20.31 -1.17
C VAL A 217 14.56 -20.33 -2.52
N SER A 218 13.90 -20.91 -3.53
CA SER A 218 14.38 -20.98 -4.90
C SER A 218 13.20 -21.05 -5.86
N GLY A 219 13.42 -20.64 -7.11
CA GLY A 219 12.40 -20.72 -8.17
C GLY A 219 11.48 -19.50 -8.28
N LEU A 220 11.74 -18.42 -7.52
CA LEU A 220 11.07 -17.14 -7.74
C LEU A 220 11.60 -16.49 -9.01
N GLU A 221 10.73 -15.81 -9.76
CA GLU A 221 11.13 -15.08 -10.97
C GLU A 221 11.87 -13.79 -10.58
N GLU A 222 13.00 -13.48 -11.23
CA GLU A 222 13.74 -12.25 -10.92
C GLU A 222 13.03 -11.04 -11.56
N PRO A 223 12.74 -9.96 -10.81
CA PRO A 223 12.06 -8.79 -11.35
C PRO A 223 12.95 -8.05 -12.35
N LYS A 224 12.32 -7.42 -13.35
CA LYS A 224 12.97 -6.44 -14.22
C LYS A 224 13.25 -5.17 -13.40
N VAL A 225 14.38 -4.54 -13.63
CA VAL A 225 14.72 -3.29 -12.95
C VAL A 225 14.28 -2.12 -13.81
N LEU A 226 13.40 -1.26 -13.26
CA LEU A 226 13.13 0.05 -13.82
C LEU A 226 14.24 1.00 -13.36
N SER A 227 15.16 1.32 -14.27
CA SER A 227 16.36 2.08 -13.95
C SER A 227 16.11 3.59 -13.85
N SER A 228 16.99 4.29 -13.14
CA SER A 228 16.95 5.75 -13.07
C SER A 228 17.10 6.40 -14.46
N ASP A 229 17.89 5.79 -15.34
CA ASP A 229 18.10 6.27 -16.71
C ASP A 229 16.84 6.11 -17.57
N ASP A 230 16.11 5.00 -17.41
CA ASP A 230 14.82 4.80 -18.10
C ASP A 230 13.80 5.84 -17.67
N ILE A 231 13.71 6.13 -16.36
CA ILE A 231 12.81 7.16 -15.82
C ILE A 231 13.18 8.54 -16.39
N LYS A 232 14.46 8.94 -16.37
CA LYS A 232 14.89 10.24 -16.94
C LYS A 232 14.58 10.38 -18.42
N LYS A 233 14.64 9.26 -19.17
CA LYS A 233 14.38 9.24 -20.60
C LYS A 233 12.88 9.31 -20.92
N HIS A 234 12.04 8.74 -20.07
CA HIS A 234 10.62 8.56 -20.37
C HIS A 234 9.66 9.42 -19.55
N VAL A 235 10.07 9.92 -18.39
CA VAL A 235 9.28 10.81 -17.53
C VAL A 235 9.87 12.21 -17.64
N ILE A 236 9.29 13.02 -18.51
CA ILE A 236 9.84 14.32 -18.89
C ILE A 236 9.17 15.44 -18.06
N PRO A 237 9.91 16.15 -17.21
CA PRO A 237 9.37 17.29 -16.49
C PRO A 237 9.25 18.51 -17.40
N LYS A 238 8.11 19.21 -17.27
CA LYS A 238 7.85 20.52 -17.85
C LYS A 238 7.71 21.52 -16.72
N PHE A 239 8.79 22.24 -16.45
CA PHE A 239 8.82 23.28 -15.43
C PHE A 239 8.09 24.53 -15.90
N LYS A 240 7.36 25.17 -14.99
CA LYS A 240 6.56 26.37 -15.24
C LYS A 240 6.56 27.29 -14.02
N GLY A 241 6.30 28.57 -14.24
CA GLY A 241 6.23 29.58 -13.19
C GLY A 241 7.59 30.21 -12.89
N ALA A 242 7.67 30.88 -11.74
CA ALA A 242 8.84 31.62 -11.33
C ALA A 242 9.78 30.78 -10.45
N SER A 243 11.09 31.03 -10.54
CA SER A 243 12.07 30.43 -9.62
C SER A 243 11.75 30.84 -8.17
N GLY A 244 11.64 29.85 -7.28
CA GLY A 244 11.22 29.99 -5.87
C GLY A 244 9.73 29.70 -5.65
N SER A 245 8.97 29.51 -6.73
CA SER A 245 7.55 29.15 -6.73
C SER A 245 7.20 28.27 -7.94
N GLY A 246 8.19 27.59 -8.50
CA GLY A 246 8.05 26.83 -9.74
C GLY A 246 7.26 25.55 -9.51
N THR A 247 6.52 25.14 -10.53
CA THR A 247 5.86 23.85 -10.59
C THR A 247 6.40 23.01 -11.74
N ALA A 248 6.16 21.70 -11.67
CA ALA A 248 6.51 20.73 -12.70
C ALA A 248 5.29 19.88 -13.04
N GLU A 249 4.99 19.81 -14.34
CA GLU A 249 4.09 18.80 -14.90
C GLU A 249 4.92 17.68 -15.53
N LEU A 250 4.58 16.43 -15.25
CA LEU A 250 5.31 15.28 -15.79
C LEU A 250 4.59 14.69 -17.00
N GLU A 251 5.32 14.46 -18.08
CA GLU A 251 4.85 13.69 -19.24
C GLU A 251 5.48 12.30 -19.24
N ASN A 252 4.65 11.27 -19.04
CA ASN A 252 5.07 9.87 -19.15
C ASN A 252 4.98 9.39 -20.60
N THR A 253 6.11 8.99 -21.17
CA THR A 253 6.28 8.52 -22.55
C THR A 253 6.68 7.05 -22.64
N PHE A 254 6.60 6.29 -21.54
CA PHE A 254 6.76 4.83 -21.60
C PHE A 254 5.71 4.21 -22.54
N SER A 255 6.07 3.10 -23.20
CA SER A 255 5.13 2.27 -23.95
C SER A 255 4.51 1.19 -23.06
N ASP A 256 3.44 0.57 -23.57
CA ASP A 256 2.83 -0.63 -23.00
C ASP A 256 2.38 -0.47 -21.54
N GLU A 257 2.60 -1.48 -20.70
CA GLU A 257 2.10 -1.52 -19.31
C GLU A 257 2.62 -0.37 -18.44
N LEU A 258 3.84 0.12 -18.70
CA LEU A 258 4.48 1.20 -17.94
C LEU A 258 3.91 2.60 -18.26
N SER A 259 3.15 2.76 -19.35
CA SER A 259 2.53 4.06 -19.72
C SER A 259 1.45 4.50 -18.74
N SER A 260 0.96 3.58 -17.90
CA SER A 260 -0.08 3.81 -16.91
C SER A 260 0.46 4.31 -15.57
N LEU A 261 1.77 4.22 -15.34
CA LEU A 261 2.40 4.66 -14.10
C LEU A 261 2.33 6.19 -13.97
N ARG A 262 2.10 6.66 -12.73
CA ARG A 262 2.11 8.08 -12.40
C ARG A 262 3.26 8.43 -11.47
N PHE A 263 3.81 9.60 -11.73
CA PHE A 263 4.94 10.14 -11.01
C PHE A 263 4.59 11.53 -10.49
N THR A 264 5.27 11.94 -9.44
CA THR A 264 5.22 13.28 -8.85
C THR A 264 6.62 13.86 -8.75
N VAL A 265 6.70 15.16 -8.45
CA VAL A 265 7.95 15.88 -8.24
C VAL A 265 8.01 16.34 -6.79
N GLU A 266 9.15 16.12 -6.13
CA GLU A 266 9.41 16.61 -4.78
C GLU A 266 9.43 18.15 -4.75
N ASN A 267 8.86 18.75 -3.70
CA ASN A 267 8.77 20.22 -3.53
C ASN A 267 8.06 20.96 -4.69
N ASN A 268 7.14 20.29 -5.39
CA ASN A 268 6.38 20.90 -6.47
C ASN A 268 5.56 22.11 -5.97
N GLY A 269 5.81 23.30 -6.53
CA GLY A 269 5.24 24.58 -6.07
C GLY A 269 6.24 25.50 -5.36
N GLU A 270 7.44 25.00 -5.05
CA GLU A 270 8.53 25.75 -4.42
C GLU A 270 9.84 25.62 -5.21
N LEU A 271 9.76 25.23 -6.49
CA LEU A 271 10.95 24.89 -7.28
C LEU A 271 11.80 26.11 -7.67
N GLU A 272 13.12 25.95 -7.70
CA GLU A 272 14.14 26.96 -8.03
C GLU A 272 15.08 26.52 -9.17
N ASN A 273 15.42 27.44 -10.09
CA ASN A 273 16.38 27.15 -11.16
C ASN A 273 17.75 26.75 -10.61
N GLY A 274 18.30 25.65 -11.14
CA GLY A 274 19.63 25.12 -10.77
C GLY A 274 19.63 24.23 -9.51
N GLU A 275 18.49 24.08 -8.83
CA GLU A 275 18.35 23.10 -7.77
C GLU A 275 18.15 21.68 -8.35
N LYS A 276 18.32 20.67 -7.48
CA LYS A 276 17.93 19.30 -7.78
C LYS A 276 16.63 18.96 -7.06
N THR A 277 15.70 18.35 -7.78
CA THR A 277 14.48 17.75 -7.24
C THR A 277 14.41 16.27 -7.62
N LYS A 278 13.49 15.50 -7.02
CA LYS A 278 13.28 14.08 -7.31
C LYS A 278 11.96 13.85 -8.04
N ILE A 279 12.00 13.02 -9.09
CA ILE A 279 10.83 12.39 -9.70
C ILE A 279 10.53 11.10 -8.92
N ILE A 280 9.34 11.00 -8.34
CA ILE A 280 8.95 9.92 -7.43
C ILE A 280 7.77 9.16 -8.03
N LEU A 281 7.82 7.82 -8.02
CA LEU A 281 6.66 6.99 -8.36
C LEU A 281 5.61 7.11 -7.24
N GLU A 282 4.39 7.48 -7.60
CA GLU A 282 3.28 7.59 -6.65
C GLU A 282 3.07 6.26 -5.89
N ASP A 283 2.74 6.33 -4.60
CA ASP A 283 2.65 5.14 -3.73
C ASP A 283 1.65 4.11 -4.25
N ASP A 284 0.50 4.55 -4.77
CA ASP A 284 -0.55 3.69 -5.34
C ASP A 284 -0.04 2.87 -6.54
N TYR A 285 1.00 3.34 -7.22
CA TYR A 285 1.58 2.70 -8.40
C TYR A 285 2.77 1.79 -8.07
N LYS A 286 3.28 1.78 -6.84
CA LYS A 286 4.35 0.86 -6.42
C LYS A 286 3.91 -0.59 -6.49
N SER A 287 2.73 -0.92 -5.98
CA SER A 287 2.16 -2.27 -6.09
C SER A 287 1.86 -2.66 -7.55
N GLN A 288 1.44 -1.70 -8.36
CA GLN A 288 1.20 -1.92 -9.79
C GLN A 288 2.51 -2.25 -10.53
N LEU A 289 3.59 -1.52 -10.26
CA LEU A 289 4.92 -1.81 -10.80
C LEU A 289 5.37 -3.24 -10.48
N SER A 290 5.24 -3.66 -9.22
CA SER A 290 5.55 -5.03 -8.80
C SER A 290 4.68 -6.06 -9.53
N SER A 291 3.39 -5.79 -9.73
CA SER A 291 2.50 -6.69 -10.46
C SER A 291 2.86 -6.86 -11.95
N MET A 292 3.52 -5.86 -12.53
CA MET A 292 4.05 -5.88 -13.91
C MET A 292 5.39 -6.62 -14.01
N GLY A 293 5.93 -7.14 -12.91
CA GLY A 293 7.22 -7.82 -12.92
C GLY A 293 8.42 -6.91 -12.73
N TYR A 294 8.23 -5.67 -12.26
CA TYR A 294 9.30 -4.69 -12.12
C TYR A 294 9.60 -4.32 -10.66
N VAL A 295 10.84 -3.90 -10.42
CA VAL A 295 11.29 -3.22 -9.20
C VAL A 295 12.02 -1.93 -9.58
N MET A 296 11.86 -0.87 -8.79
CA MET A 296 12.64 0.35 -8.99
C MET A 296 14.08 0.16 -8.49
N GLU A 297 15.04 0.65 -9.26
CA GLU A 297 16.44 0.71 -8.84
C GLU A 297 16.63 1.60 -7.60
N ASP A 298 15.99 2.78 -7.59
CA ASP A 298 15.99 3.72 -6.49
C ASP A 298 14.55 4.02 -6.03
N SER A 299 14.19 3.53 -4.85
CA SER A 299 12.86 3.72 -4.28
C SER A 299 12.60 5.14 -3.78
N GLU A 300 13.63 5.95 -3.57
CA GLU A 300 13.49 7.34 -3.12
C GLU A 300 13.18 8.31 -4.26
N GLY A 301 13.26 7.85 -5.51
CA GLY A 301 13.02 8.66 -6.70
C GLY A 301 14.30 9.09 -7.40
N VAL A 302 14.13 9.75 -8.54
CA VAL A 302 15.22 10.03 -9.48
C VAL A 302 15.53 11.51 -9.52
N GLU A 303 16.76 11.89 -9.21
CA GLU A 303 17.21 13.29 -9.24
C GLU A 303 17.20 13.87 -10.66
N VAL A 304 16.59 15.05 -10.80
CA VAL A 304 16.61 15.91 -12.00
C VAL A 304 16.92 17.35 -11.61
N GLU A 305 17.56 18.09 -12.50
CA GLU A 305 17.89 19.51 -12.31
C GLU A 305 16.72 20.38 -12.81
N VAL A 306 16.27 21.32 -11.98
CA VAL A 306 15.19 22.26 -12.33
C VAL A 306 15.74 23.36 -13.23
N LYS A 307 15.06 23.63 -14.34
CA LYS A 307 15.47 24.59 -15.36
C LYS A 307 14.25 25.31 -15.95
N ASP A 308 14.52 26.37 -16.71
CA ASP A 308 13.54 27.08 -17.53
C ASP A 308 12.39 27.74 -16.75
N LEU A 309 12.55 27.95 -15.43
CA LEU A 309 11.66 28.81 -14.66
C LEU A 309 11.98 30.28 -14.92
N THR A 310 10.99 31.16 -14.77
CA THR A 310 11.20 32.60 -14.92
C THR A 310 11.95 33.15 -13.71
N ASP A 311 13.08 33.83 -13.95
CA ASP A 311 13.84 34.48 -12.89
C ASP A 311 13.33 35.90 -12.64
N TYR A 312 13.04 36.22 -11.37
CA TYR A 312 12.80 37.58 -10.90
C TYR A 312 13.84 37.95 -9.86
N ALA A 313 14.17 39.24 -9.75
CA ALA A 313 15.11 39.72 -8.76
C ALA A 313 14.53 39.55 -7.34
N SER A 314 15.31 39.04 -6.40
CA SER A 314 14.88 38.97 -4.99
C SER A 314 14.85 40.36 -4.35
N LYS A 315 15.73 41.24 -4.84
CA LYS A 315 15.87 42.65 -4.45
C LYS A 315 16.32 43.47 -5.65
N ALA A 316 16.03 44.77 -5.66
CA ALA A 316 16.41 45.66 -6.76
C ALA A 316 17.92 45.60 -7.12
N SER A 317 18.79 45.41 -6.12
CA SER A 317 20.25 45.32 -6.36
C SER A 317 20.71 44.11 -7.17
N ASP A 318 19.85 43.10 -7.37
CA ASP A 318 20.15 41.95 -8.24
C ASP A 318 19.93 42.29 -9.73
N ILE A 319 19.25 43.39 -10.04
CA ILE A 319 18.97 43.83 -11.40
C ILE A 319 20.20 44.56 -11.96
N LYS A 320 20.92 43.94 -12.90
CA LYS A 320 22.17 44.53 -13.43
C LYS A 320 21.98 45.82 -14.22
N ASN A 321 20.83 46.01 -14.86
CA ASN A 321 20.48 47.23 -15.59
C ASN A 321 19.51 48.14 -14.80
N LEU A 322 19.53 48.09 -13.47
CA LEU A 322 18.62 48.85 -12.61
C LEU A 322 18.60 50.35 -12.96
N ASP A 323 19.77 50.98 -13.11
CA ASP A 323 19.88 52.40 -13.46
C ASP A 323 19.18 52.75 -14.78
N SER A 324 19.19 51.82 -15.75
CA SER A 324 18.50 52.03 -17.03
C SER A 324 16.99 51.98 -16.86
N VAL A 325 16.48 51.05 -16.04
CA VAL A 325 15.04 50.95 -15.73
C VAL A 325 14.59 52.18 -14.93
N LEU A 326 15.35 52.60 -13.92
CA LEU A 326 15.04 53.81 -13.15
C LEU A 326 15.01 55.07 -14.02
N ARG A 327 15.95 55.20 -14.95
CA ARG A 327 15.96 56.32 -15.92
C ARG A 327 14.71 56.32 -16.79
N MET A 328 14.21 55.15 -17.22
CA MET A 328 12.97 55.07 -17.99
C MET A 328 11.78 55.60 -17.18
N ILE A 329 11.72 55.29 -15.87
CA ILE A 329 10.68 55.82 -14.96
C ILE A 329 10.77 57.36 -14.90
N ASP A 330 11.98 57.91 -14.75
CA ASP A 330 12.19 59.36 -14.67
C ASP A 330 11.84 60.07 -15.98
N GLU A 331 12.28 59.54 -17.12
CA GLU A 331 11.99 60.10 -18.44
C GLU A 331 10.48 60.13 -18.70
N LYS A 332 9.78 59.03 -18.40
CA LYS A 332 8.33 58.95 -18.54
C LYS A 332 7.59 59.91 -17.61
N THR A 333 8.06 60.08 -16.37
CA THR A 333 7.47 61.03 -15.40
C THR A 333 7.66 62.47 -15.87
N LYS A 334 8.87 62.82 -16.32
CA LYS A 334 9.19 64.16 -16.84
C LYS A 334 8.41 64.49 -18.11
N GLU A 335 8.16 63.50 -18.97
CA GLU A 335 7.36 63.69 -20.18
C GLU A 335 5.89 63.98 -19.86
N GLU A 336 5.30 63.26 -18.90
CA GLU A 336 3.90 63.46 -18.50
C GLU A 336 3.67 64.76 -17.72
N TYR A 337 4.60 65.11 -16.83
CA TYR A 337 4.54 66.31 -16.00
C TYR A 337 5.48 67.40 -16.52
N LYS A 338 5.44 67.63 -17.84
CA LYS A 338 6.19 68.69 -18.50
C LYS A 338 5.40 70.00 -18.46
N SER A 339 6.01 71.05 -17.95
CA SER A 339 5.42 72.39 -17.96
C SER A 339 5.15 72.90 -19.38
N ASP A 340 4.05 73.63 -19.53
CA ASP A 340 3.66 74.35 -20.74
C ASP A 340 3.29 75.80 -20.41
N ASP A 341 2.75 76.53 -21.39
CA ASP A 341 2.40 77.95 -21.25
C ASP A 341 1.27 78.22 -20.25
N TYR A 342 0.56 77.19 -19.76
CA TYR A 342 -0.61 77.31 -18.90
C TYR A 342 -0.46 76.58 -17.56
N LYS A 343 0.43 75.57 -17.49
CA LYS A 343 0.64 74.78 -16.28
C LYS A 343 2.12 74.57 -16.03
N ILE A 344 2.55 74.98 -14.83
CA ILE A 344 3.90 74.75 -14.34
C ILE A 344 3.85 73.54 -13.41
N TYR A 345 4.56 72.48 -13.78
CA TYR A 345 4.69 71.28 -12.97
C TYR A 345 6.02 71.31 -12.20
N LYS A 346 5.95 71.05 -10.89
CA LYS A 346 7.12 70.74 -10.07
C LYS A 346 7.02 69.29 -9.61
N THR A 347 8.02 68.50 -9.96
CA THR A 347 8.12 67.08 -9.60
C THR A 347 9.27 66.89 -8.61
N VAL A 348 9.00 66.28 -7.45
CA VAL A 348 10.00 65.96 -6.42
C VAL A 348 10.02 64.46 -6.16
N GLU A 349 11.16 63.80 -6.33
CA GLU A 349 11.34 62.37 -5.99
C GLU A 349 11.58 62.19 -4.48
N HIS A 350 10.86 61.26 -3.87
CA HIS A 350 10.95 60.97 -2.43
C HIS A 350 11.53 59.59 -2.08
N GLY A 351 11.77 58.75 -3.07
CA GLY A 351 12.44 57.45 -2.92
C GLY A 351 12.12 56.46 -4.03
N THR A 352 12.95 55.42 -4.09
CA THR A 352 12.78 54.24 -4.96
C THR A 352 12.45 53.04 -4.10
N TYR A 353 11.52 52.22 -4.56
CA TYR A 353 10.97 51.09 -3.81
C TYR A 353 10.84 49.85 -4.71
N TYR A 354 11.13 48.68 -4.17
CA TYR A 354 11.04 47.41 -4.88
C TYR A 354 10.24 46.39 -4.08
N ASN A 355 9.44 45.59 -4.76
CA ASN A 355 8.71 44.48 -4.17
C ASN A 355 8.77 43.28 -5.10
N GLN A 356 9.18 42.12 -4.58
CA GLN A 356 8.94 40.84 -5.23
C GLN A 356 7.66 40.27 -4.64
N THR A 357 6.53 40.56 -5.27
CA THR A 357 5.23 40.10 -4.77
C THR A 357 5.06 38.64 -5.16
N ARG A 358 4.73 37.79 -4.18
CA ARG A 358 4.17 36.46 -4.42
C ARG A 358 2.66 36.56 -4.27
N GLU A 359 1.94 36.61 -5.38
CA GLU A 359 0.48 36.57 -5.34
C GLU A 359 0.01 35.11 -5.24
N ASP A 360 -0.53 34.72 -4.08
CA ASP A 360 -1.33 33.51 -3.91
C ASP A 360 -2.74 33.73 -4.48
N ASN A 361 -2.83 34.06 -5.76
CA ASN A 361 -4.10 34.24 -6.45
C ASN A 361 -4.48 32.96 -7.20
N SER A 362 -4.90 31.90 -6.49
CA SER A 362 -6.05 31.06 -6.87
C SER A 362 -6.21 29.78 -6.03
N ILE A 363 -7.46 29.28 -5.99
CA ILE A 363 -7.87 27.90 -5.67
C ILE A 363 -7.27 26.87 -6.66
N PHE A 364 -6.49 27.32 -7.67
CA PHE A 364 -5.99 26.52 -8.80
C PHE A 364 -4.47 26.70 -9.09
N GLY A 365 -3.65 27.01 -8.08
CA GLY A 365 -2.26 26.56 -8.01
C GLY A 365 -1.16 27.35 -8.75
N ASP A 366 -1.47 28.37 -9.55
CA ASP A 366 -0.43 29.16 -10.23
C ASP A 366 -0.08 30.40 -9.41
N GLY A 367 0.82 30.26 -8.42
CA GLY A 367 1.39 31.40 -7.70
C GLY A 367 2.17 32.28 -8.68
N GLN A 368 1.75 33.53 -8.86
CA GLN A 368 2.45 34.46 -9.73
C GLN A 368 3.43 35.28 -8.91
N VAL A 369 4.73 35.13 -9.19
CA VAL A 369 5.77 35.98 -8.62
C VAL A 369 6.10 37.06 -9.63
N HIS A 370 6.02 38.32 -9.21
CA HIS A 370 6.34 39.47 -10.06
C HIS A 370 7.28 40.43 -9.34
N GLY A 371 8.30 40.91 -10.04
CA GLY A 371 9.13 42.02 -9.56
C GLY A 371 8.52 43.36 -9.93
N THR A 372 8.29 44.23 -8.95
CA THR A 372 7.76 45.59 -9.15
C THR A 372 8.73 46.64 -8.60
N LEU A 373 9.16 47.57 -9.45
CA LEU A 373 10.05 48.68 -9.10
C LEU A 373 9.32 50.00 -9.34
N VAL A 374 9.24 50.84 -8.31
CA VAL A 374 8.55 52.14 -8.39
C VAL A 374 9.38 53.27 -7.78
N LYS A 375 9.12 54.48 -8.25
CA LYS A 375 9.55 55.73 -7.62
C LYS A 375 8.33 56.49 -7.10
N LEU A 376 8.48 57.08 -5.91
CA LEU A 376 7.49 57.95 -5.29
C LEU A 376 7.79 59.41 -5.63
N TYR A 377 6.83 60.10 -6.21
CA TYR A 377 6.93 61.51 -6.56
C TYR A 377 5.82 62.35 -5.91
N GLU A 378 6.16 63.58 -5.52
CA GLU A 378 5.21 64.65 -5.21
C GLU A 378 5.12 65.57 -6.43
N ILE A 379 3.90 65.81 -6.92
CA ILE A 379 3.62 66.66 -8.07
C ILE A 379 2.85 67.88 -7.57
N THR A 380 3.40 69.06 -7.81
CA THR A 380 2.73 70.34 -7.60
C THR A 380 2.42 70.97 -8.96
N ILE A 381 1.18 71.41 -9.15
CA ILE A 381 0.73 72.12 -10.34
C ILE A 381 0.48 73.57 -9.96
N SER A 382 1.13 74.49 -10.65
CA SER A 382 0.85 75.92 -10.57
C SER A 382 0.32 76.46 -11.90
N ASP A 383 -0.44 77.54 -11.84
CA ASP A 383 -0.80 78.31 -13.04
C ASP A 383 0.38 79.15 -13.56
N ASP A 384 0.16 79.92 -14.63
CA ASP A 384 1.16 80.80 -15.25
C ASP A 384 1.58 81.98 -14.36
N ASP A 385 0.75 82.34 -13.37
CA ASP A 385 1.06 83.33 -12.33
C ASP A 385 1.84 82.74 -11.14
N GLY A 386 2.03 81.42 -11.12
CA GLY A 386 2.78 80.69 -10.10
C GLY A 386 1.96 80.34 -8.85
N GLU A 387 0.63 80.50 -8.87
CA GLU A 387 -0.25 80.08 -7.78
C GLU A 387 -0.44 78.55 -7.82
N GLU A 388 -0.24 77.86 -6.68
CA GLU A 388 -0.46 76.42 -6.55
C GLU A 388 -1.95 76.09 -6.68
N THR A 389 -2.27 75.23 -7.65
CA THR A 389 -3.66 74.85 -8.00
C THR A 389 -3.99 73.41 -7.61
N ASP A 390 -3.00 72.52 -7.57
CA ASP A 390 -3.17 71.12 -7.20
C ASP A 390 -1.84 70.56 -6.67
N LYS A 391 -1.96 69.59 -5.76
CA LYS A 391 -0.83 68.87 -5.19
C LYS A 391 -1.22 67.44 -4.90
N PHE A 392 -0.44 66.48 -5.40
CA PHE A 392 -0.71 65.07 -5.19
C PHE A 392 0.55 64.22 -5.24
N ASN A 393 0.47 63.02 -4.67
CA ASN A 393 1.56 62.05 -4.69
C ASN A 393 1.25 60.96 -5.71
N ILE A 394 2.27 60.49 -6.42
CA ILE A 394 2.16 59.34 -7.31
C ILE A 394 3.27 58.34 -7.02
N ILE A 395 2.96 57.07 -7.20
CA ILE A 395 3.99 56.07 -7.50
C ILE A 395 3.94 55.77 -8.99
N ARG A 396 5.12 55.64 -9.58
CA ARG A 396 5.28 55.26 -10.98
C ARG A 396 6.43 54.30 -11.13
N GLY A 397 6.26 53.31 -11.99
CA GLY A 397 7.31 52.36 -12.26
C GLY A 397 6.87 51.27 -13.22
N TYR A 398 7.46 50.10 -13.02
CA TYR A 398 7.24 48.94 -13.86
C TYR A 398 7.08 47.69 -13.02
N LYS A 399 6.21 46.79 -13.46
CA LYS A 399 6.04 45.43 -12.94
C LYS A 399 6.47 44.39 -13.99
N ASP A 400 6.46 43.13 -13.61
CA ASP A 400 6.85 41.99 -14.45
C ASP A 400 8.31 42.07 -14.92
N LEU A 401 9.19 42.44 -13.97
CA LEU A 401 10.63 42.63 -14.19
C LEU A 401 11.38 41.28 -14.31
N GLU A 402 11.08 40.51 -15.36
CA GLU A 402 11.76 39.26 -15.71
C GLU A 402 13.25 39.51 -15.99
N LEU A 403 14.11 38.67 -15.42
CA LEU A 403 15.55 38.68 -15.63
C LEU A 403 15.95 37.72 -16.75
N ASP A 404 16.84 38.18 -17.63
CA ASP A 404 17.56 37.31 -18.57
C ASP A 404 18.71 36.53 -17.87
N GLU A 405 19.39 35.67 -18.62
CA GLU A 405 20.56 34.90 -18.14
C GLU A 405 21.67 35.80 -17.57
N ASP A 406 21.76 37.04 -18.06
CA ASP A 406 22.70 38.07 -17.62
C ASP A 406 22.22 38.81 -16.37
N LYS A 407 21.05 38.47 -15.81
CA LYS A 407 20.37 39.18 -14.72
C LYS A 407 20.01 40.63 -15.06
N LYS A 408 19.64 40.89 -16.31
CA LYS A 408 19.10 42.17 -16.77
C LYS A 408 17.60 42.05 -17.03
N VAL A 409 16.85 43.11 -16.72
CA VAL A 409 15.44 43.22 -17.05
C VAL A 409 15.27 43.38 -18.55
N ASN A 410 14.39 42.57 -19.14
CA ASN A 410 13.96 42.75 -20.52
C ASN A 410 12.89 43.85 -20.62
N VAL A 411 13.35 45.07 -20.94
CA VAL A 411 12.50 46.27 -21.03
C VAL A 411 11.37 46.20 -22.08
N SER A 412 11.38 45.21 -22.98
CA SER A 412 10.29 45.04 -23.97
C SER A 412 9.07 44.29 -23.42
N LYS A 413 9.20 43.67 -22.25
CA LYS A 413 8.17 42.84 -21.61
C LYS A 413 7.62 43.42 -20.30
N ILE A 414 8.20 44.53 -19.82
CA ILE A 414 7.77 45.17 -18.57
C ILE A 414 6.40 45.83 -18.76
N GLU A 415 5.59 45.84 -17.70
CA GLU A 415 4.30 46.51 -17.70
C GLU A 415 4.35 47.82 -16.89
N GLU A 416 3.80 48.91 -17.43
CA GLU A 416 3.73 50.19 -16.72
C GLU A 416 2.83 50.06 -15.47
N TYR A 417 3.31 50.61 -14.36
CA TYR A 417 2.57 50.66 -13.10
C TYR A 417 2.50 52.09 -12.58
N THR A 418 1.31 52.59 -12.29
CA THR A 418 1.14 53.89 -11.65
C THR A 418 -0.05 53.89 -10.70
N ASN A 419 0.08 54.62 -9.60
CA ASN A 419 -1.02 54.88 -8.69
C ASN A 419 -0.94 56.33 -8.20
N LYS A 420 -2.07 57.04 -8.20
CA LYS A 420 -2.19 58.43 -7.75
C LYS A 420 -2.92 58.47 -6.42
N TYR A 421 -2.29 59.12 -5.45
CA TYR A 421 -2.81 59.37 -4.12
C TYR A 421 -3.33 60.81 -4.04
N ASN A 422 -4.51 61.01 -3.48
CA ASN A 422 -5.20 62.31 -3.49
C ASN A 422 -4.59 63.33 -2.51
N ASP A 423 -4.96 64.60 -2.72
CA ASP A 423 -4.61 65.76 -1.91
C ASP A 423 -5.07 65.57 -0.45
N GLY A 424 -4.13 65.23 0.43
CA GLY A 424 -4.37 64.92 1.85
C GLY A 424 -3.52 63.79 2.42
N GLU A 425 -3.02 62.88 1.58
CA GLU A 425 -2.09 61.84 2.04
C GLU A 425 -0.67 62.39 2.06
N SER A 426 -0.05 62.40 3.25
CA SER A 426 1.34 62.85 3.39
C SER A 426 2.32 61.87 2.73
N ILE A 427 3.48 62.34 2.30
CA ILE A 427 4.56 61.46 1.82
C ILE A 427 4.90 60.37 2.85
N ALA A 428 4.88 60.67 4.15
CA ALA A 428 5.11 59.67 5.19
C ALA A 428 4.05 58.55 5.14
N THR A 429 2.78 58.91 4.99
CA THR A 429 1.67 57.94 4.84
C THR A 429 1.85 57.05 3.62
N VAL A 430 2.23 57.60 2.47
CA VAL A 430 2.46 56.80 1.25
C VAL A 430 3.65 55.85 1.42
N LYS A 431 4.71 56.27 2.14
CA LYS A 431 5.83 55.39 2.49
C LYS A 431 5.39 54.24 3.39
N ASP A 432 4.63 54.53 4.44
CA ASP A 432 4.08 53.50 5.35
C ASP A 432 3.17 52.52 4.58
N LEU A 433 2.39 52.99 3.60
CA LEU A 433 1.56 52.15 2.73
C LEU A 433 2.42 51.23 1.85
N LEU A 434 3.48 51.75 1.24
CA LEU A 434 4.41 50.95 0.43
C LEU A 434 5.07 49.85 1.27
N GLU A 435 5.58 50.20 2.46
CA GLU A 435 6.13 49.21 3.41
C GLU A 435 5.06 48.18 3.83
N GLY A 436 3.83 48.62 4.09
CA GLY A 436 2.70 47.74 4.40
C GLY A 436 2.31 46.80 3.25
N TYR A 437 2.56 47.19 2.00
CA TYR A 437 2.40 46.33 0.82
C TYR A 437 3.62 45.46 0.53
N GLY A 438 4.67 45.51 1.37
CA GLY A 438 5.87 44.70 1.23
C GLY A 438 6.95 45.30 0.33
N TYR A 439 6.85 46.58 -0.02
CA TYR A 439 7.93 47.25 -0.72
C TYR A 439 9.09 47.59 0.20
N GLU A 440 10.30 47.30 -0.26
CA GLU A 440 11.54 47.69 0.39
C GLU A 440 12.15 48.91 -0.30
N ALA A 441 12.65 49.86 0.49
CA ALA A 441 13.36 51.02 -0.03
C ALA A 441 14.69 50.59 -0.69
N VAL A 442 14.89 50.98 -1.94
CA VAL A 442 16.14 50.77 -2.67
C VAL A 442 17.11 51.87 -2.27
N GLY A 443 18.22 51.52 -1.63
CA GLY A 443 19.21 52.50 -1.17
C GLY A 443 19.73 53.37 -2.32
N ASN A 444 19.58 54.70 -2.21
CA ASN A 444 20.11 55.63 -3.20
C ASN A 444 21.64 55.49 -3.28
N SER A 445 22.15 55.16 -4.46
CA SER A 445 23.48 55.64 -4.83
C SER A 445 23.38 57.16 -4.90
N SER A 446 24.01 57.85 -3.95
CA SER A 446 24.06 59.29 -3.94
C SER A 446 24.85 59.76 -5.17
N LYS A 447 24.17 60.45 -6.09
CA LYS A 447 24.81 61.44 -6.96
C LYS A 447 24.01 62.72 -6.88
N ASN A 448 24.57 63.66 -6.12
CA ASN A 448 24.30 65.08 -6.23
C ASN A 448 24.55 65.51 -7.67
N GLU A 449 23.61 66.20 -8.30
CA GLU A 449 23.93 67.24 -9.28
C GLU A 449 23.11 68.48 -8.94
N ASP A 450 23.84 69.46 -8.41
CA ASP A 450 23.44 70.85 -8.31
C ASP A 450 23.17 71.45 -9.70
N GLY A 451 22.20 72.35 -9.75
CA GLY A 451 22.31 73.59 -10.51
C GLY A 451 21.90 73.55 -11.98
N ASN A 452 20.71 74.08 -12.27
CA ASN A 452 20.56 74.94 -13.44
C ASN A 452 19.47 76.01 -13.18
N GLU A 453 19.89 77.13 -12.59
CA GLU A 453 19.21 78.42 -12.73
C GLU A 453 19.81 79.10 -13.96
N ASP A 454 19.00 79.34 -14.99
CA ASP A 454 19.30 80.29 -16.06
C ASP A 454 17.96 80.83 -16.61
N ASN A 455 17.54 82.02 -16.14
CA ASN A 455 17.23 83.19 -16.99
C ASN A 455 16.44 84.28 -16.25
N LYS A 456 16.69 85.53 -16.71
CA LYS A 456 16.16 86.87 -16.33
C LYS A 456 17.06 87.62 -15.34
N ASP A 457 17.55 88.82 -15.59
CA ASP A 457 17.33 89.79 -16.67
C ASP A 457 18.54 90.73 -16.69
N SER A 458 19.06 91.01 -17.88
CA SER A 458 19.90 92.17 -18.15
C SER A 458 19.00 93.31 -18.62
N ASP A 459 18.85 94.35 -17.79
CA ASP A 459 18.64 95.73 -18.24
C ASP A 459 18.54 96.68 -17.03
N LYS A 460 19.61 97.45 -16.77
CA LYS A 460 19.55 98.88 -16.44
C LYS A 460 20.93 99.49 -16.23
N GLU A 461 21.32 100.25 -17.24
CA GLU A 461 21.99 101.56 -17.20
C GLU A 461 22.84 101.92 -15.98
N ASP A 462 24.15 101.85 -16.24
CA ASP A 462 25.23 102.43 -15.47
C ASP A 462 25.32 103.94 -15.76
N ASN A 463 25.26 104.78 -14.73
CA ASN A 463 25.45 106.22 -14.84
C ASN A 463 26.24 106.74 -13.62
N SER A 464 27.23 107.58 -13.91
CA SER A 464 28.18 108.29 -13.02
C SER A 464 29.33 107.43 -12.47
N LYS A 465 30.57 107.54 -13.00
CA LYS A 465 31.57 108.63 -12.87
C LYS A 465 32.00 108.92 -11.43
N ASP A 466 33.07 108.25 -11.02
CA ASP A 466 33.98 108.73 -9.98
C ASP A 466 34.93 109.79 -10.56
N GLU A 467 34.93 110.98 -9.96
CA GLU A 467 36.08 111.88 -9.91
C GLU A 467 36.52 111.98 -8.44
N ASP A 468 37.74 111.50 -8.21
CA ASP A 468 38.80 111.95 -7.31
C ASP A 468 38.52 112.75 -6.02
N GLU A 469 39.30 112.33 -5.00
CA GLU A 469 39.92 113.12 -3.92
C GLU A 469 38.99 113.84 -2.92
N ASN A 470 39.05 113.47 -1.64
CA ASN A 470 40.04 114.05 -0.71
C ASN A 470 39.91 113.50 0.73
N SER A 471 41.06 113.53 1.38
CA SER A 471 41.42 113.17 2.75
C SER A 471 40.71 113.92 3.90
N LYS A 472 40.67 113.26 5.07
CA LYS A 472 41.15 113.68 6.42
C LYS A 472 40.18 113.47 7.59
N GLU A 473 40.82 112.93 8.64
CA GLU A 473 40.50 112.88 10.09
C GLU A 473 39.45 111.90 10.60
#